data_AF-A0A0D2MSQ1-F1
#
_entry.id   AF-A0A0D2MSQ1-F1
#
_cell.length_a   1.000
_cell.length_b   1.000
_cell.length_c   1.000
_cell.angle_alpha   90.00
_cell.angle_beta   90.00
_cell.angle_gamma   90.00
#
_symmetry.space_group_name_H-M   'P 1'
#
loop_
_entity.id
_entity.type
_entity.pdbx_description
1 polymer ?
#
loop_
_entity_poly.entity_id
_entity_poly.type
_entity_poly.pdbx_seq_one_letter_code
_entity_poly.pdbx_strand_id
1 'polypeptide(L)'
;MACVAAAIAALLLIVTLSVSASAAPSPIAPTWACGKLTDYYAKVTIECPSADCNAAQRNLGGDLLVLDIKSYGNKQCQACKDLDGCNAWVVCTNKEGCGTGCKDYAKGFKVPQSYDDKLPHKFWGNWGSCQGDKWPFGMCSLKTITDTKAPPVTGTNAADGWVSGIITQVALSPKCPPFFSNKTCAACLASKNPPICFDCIKKAKTLDAPFKCTTCASLPTAAGQAACVTCAATSGDDCKRCLDADCSDTTCMNARMESASKAPNLASVDQCFACQSAAKGAACPKCFESYSVPKANRAGCLACVASSAPAAAVGCAGCHGERVEDRKGCSDCLKRAPTAGAASACGSCSDRGSVPATHTAACIDCAVKSASDDARGYCSNLERETSKEAVAAFYRNGVNPAVYNGCYQCVSKVSAPNGIHCSHCWSADRVKAKTADKCEACVLSKDKAKGEASSCWS
;
A
#
# COMPACT_ATOMS: atom_id res chain seq x y z
N MET A 1 -19.61 44.16 -51.59
CA MET A 1 -18.65 44.43 -52.67
C MET A 1 -18.12 43.08 -53.13
N ALA A 2 -18.48 42.71 -54.34
CA ALA A 2 -18.04 41.52 -55.05
C ALA A 2 -16.76 41.81 -55.83
N CYS A 3 -15.90 40.80 -56.01
CA CYS A 3 -14.95 40.57 -57.12
C CYS A 3 -14.18 39.27 -56.78
N VAL A 4 -14.46 38.10 -57.38
CA VAL A 4 -14.18 37.62 -58.75
C VAL A 4 -12.71 37.20 -58.98
N ALA A 5 -12.53 35.87 -58.98
CA ALA A 5 -11.82 34.97 -59.92
C ALA A 5 -10.32 35.13 -60.30
N ALA A 6 -9.64 33.96 -60.30
CA ALA A 6 -8.79 33.35 -61.36
C ALA A 6 -7.57 32.64 -60.72
N ALA A 7 -7.51 31.29 -60.59
CA ALA A 7 -7.30 30.27 -61.62
C ALA A 7 -5.99 30.46 -62.43
N ILE A 8 -4.90 29.83 -61.98
CA ILE A 8 -3.83 29.34 -62.88
C ILE A 8 -3.47 27.92 -62.44
N ALA A 9 -3.79 26.97 -63.32
CA ALA A 9 -3.35 25.60 -63.29
C ALA A 9 -1.89 25.52 -63.75
N ALA A 10 -1.04 24.84 -62.98
CA ALA A 10 0.24 24.32 -63.46
C ALA A 10 0.33 22.86 -63.05
N LEU A 11 0.06 22.02 -64.04
CA LEU A 11 0.27 20.58 -64.08
C LEU A 11 1.73 20.27 -63.68
N LEU A 12 1.94 19.63 -62.54
CA LEU A 12 3.16 18.87 -62.29
C LEU A 12 2.77 17.42 -62.03
N LEU A 13 2.90 16.66 -63.11
CA LEU A 13 2.69 15.22 -63.21
C LEU A 13 3.78 14.51 -62.39
N ILE A 14 3.62 14.44 -61.06
CA ILE A 14 4.43 13.55 -60.24
C ILE A 14 3.80 12.17 -60.35
N VAL A 15 4.44 11.34 -61.18
CA VAL A 15 4.25 9.90 -61.26
C VAL A 15 4.56 9.32 -59.87
N THR A 16 3.54 9.20 -59.02
CA THR A 16 3.62 8.37 -57.82
C THR A 16 3.58 6.91 -58.28
N LEU A 17 4.76 6.35 -58.50
CA LEU A 17 4.98 4.91 -58.44
C LEU A 17 4.51 4.43 -57.07
N SER A 18 3.28 3.93 -57.02
CA SER A 18 2.80 3.08 -55.93
C SER A 18 3.61 1.78 -55.96
N VAL A 19 4.78 1.83 -55.35
CA VAL A 19 5.47 0.63 -54.88
C VAL A 19 4.56 0.08 -53.79
N SER A 20 3.73 -0.89 -54.15
CA SER A 20 3.10 -1.80 -53.21
C SER A 20 4.24 -2.41 -52.42
N ALA A 21 4.53 -1.85 -51.24
CA ALA A 21 5.37 -2.48 -50.25
C ALA A 21 4.62 -3.76 -49.86
N SER A 22 4.96 -4.85 -50.54
CA SER A 22 4.62 -6.20 -50.14
C SER A 22 4.99 -6.29 -48.68
N ALA A 23 4.00 -6.29 -47.79
CA ALA A 23 4.20 -6.61 -46.39
C ALA A 23 4.99 -7.92 -46.39
N ALA A 24 6.24 -7.86 -45.94
CA ALA A 24 7.04 -9.06 -45.76
C ALA A 24 6.16 -10.03 -44.96
N PRO A 25 5.96 -11.28 -45.42
CA PRO A 25 5.14 -12.22 -44.68
C PRO A 25 5.67 -12.26 -43.26
N SER A 26 4.83 -11.89 -42.28
CA SER A 26 5.15 -12.06 -40.86
C SER A 26 5.71 -13.46 -40.71
N PRO A 27 6.89 -13.65 -40.08
CA PRO A 27 7.47 -14.97 -39.95
C PRO A 27 6.44 -15.86 -39.26
N ILE A 28 5.87 -16.79 -40.04
CA ILE A 28 5.01 -17.83 -39.51
C ILE A 28 5.89 -18.59 -38.54
N ALA A 29 5.55 -18.52 -37.24
CA ALA A 29 6.26 -19.25 -36.22
C ALA A 29 6.34 -20.73 -36.69
N PRO A 30 7.54 -21.33 -36.74
CA PRO A 30 7.70 -22.65 -37.31
C PRO A 30 6.76 -23.65 -36.63
N THR A 31 6.02 -24.41 -37.44
CA THR A 31 5.06 -25.43 -36.98
C THR A 31 5.68 -26.47 -36.05
N TRP A 32 7.00 -26.65 -36.05
CA TRP A 32 7.71 -27.56 -35.14
C TRP A 32 7.95 -27.01 -33.72
N ALA A 33 7.86 -25.70 -33.50
CA ALA A 33 8.06 -25.13 -32.15
C ALA A 33 6.90 -25.47 -31.20
N CYS A 34 5.74 -25.82 -31.78
CA CYS A 34 4.51 -26.21 -31.05
C CYS A 34 3.94 -27.56 -31.53
N GLY A 35 4.37 -28.05 -32.69
CA GLY A 35 3.91 -29.30 -33.30
C GLY A 35 4.56 -30.52 -32.68
N LYS A 36 4.04 -30.92 -31.51
CA LYS A 36 4.08 -32.24 -30.83
C LYS A 36 4.02 -32.09 -29.30
N LEU A 37 3.37 -31.05 -28.77
CA LEU A 37 2.83 -31.12 -27.42
C LEU A 37 1.66 -32.11 -27.46
N THR A 38 1.88 -33.34 -26.99
CA THR A 38 0.88 -34.42 -26.99
C THR A 38 -0.42 -33.95 -26.34
N ASP A 39 -1.58 -34.47 -26.79
CA ASP A 39 -2.95 -33.90 -26.63
C ASP A 39 -3.39 -33.39 -25.25
N TYR A 40 -2.72 -33.77 -24.16
CA TYR A 40 -2.97 -33.21 -22.83
C TYR A 40 -2.29 -31.84 -22.62
N TYR A 41 -1.15 -31.60 -23.25
CA TYR A 41 -0.32 -30.40 -23.12
C TYR A 41 -0.80 -29.25 -24.00
N ALA A 42 -1.40 -29.55 -25.17
CA ALA A 42 -1.96 -28.56 -26.09
C ALA A 42 -3.11 -27.72 -25.48
N LYS A 43 -3.82 -28.24 -24.47
CA LYS A 43 -4.86 -27.50 -23.74
C LYS A 43 -4.32 -26.46 -22.75
N VAL A 44 -3.07 -26.61 -22.31
CA VAL A 44 -2.41 -25.70 -21.35
C VAL A 44 -1.68 -24.57 -22.07
N THR A 45 -1.33 -24.75 -23.35
CA THR A 45 -0.56 -23.80 -24.17
C THR A 45 -1.34 -23.27 -25.37
N ILE A 46 -2.54 -22.72 -25.14
CA ILE A 46 -3.35 -22.05 -26.18
C ILE A 46 -2.66 -20.77 -26.69
N GLU A 47 -1.53 -20.35 -26.10
CA GLU A 47 -0.76 -19.15 -26.51
C GLU A 47 0.23 -19.39 -27.65
N CYS A 48 0.57 -20.66 -27.93
CA CYS A 48 1.42 -21.08 -29.04
C CYS A 48 1.04 -20.52 -30.44
N PRO A 49 -0.24 -20.24 -30.78
CA PRO A 49 -0.60 -19.70 -32.08
C PRO A 49 -0.21 -18.23 -32.29
N SER A 50 0.02 -17.46 -31.21
CA SER A 50 0.33 -16.04 -31.34
C SER A 50 1.78 -15.86 -31.78
N ALA A 51 2.00 -15.45 -33.03
CA ALA A 51 3.33 -15.18 -33.58
C ALA A 51 4.17 -14.25 -32.68
N ASP A 52 3.52 -13.26 -32.06
CA ASP A 52 4.16 -12.29 -31.15
C ASP A 52 4.73 -12.90 -29.86
N CYS A 53 4.33 -14.12 -29.50
CA CYS A 53 4.76 -14.79 -28.28
C CYS A 53 6.02 -15.64 -28.49
N ASN A 54 6.36 -15.96 -29.75
CA ASN A 54 7.56 -16.69 -30.17
C ASN A 54 7.90 -17.89 -29.25
N ALA A 55 6.90 -18.76 -29.05
CA ALA A 55 7.03 -19.90 -28.15
C ALA A 55 8.03 -20.93 -28.67
N ALA A 56 8.84 -21.49 -27.78
CA ALA A 56 9.84 -22.52 -28.06
C ALA A 56 10.07 -23.44 -26.84
N GLN A 57 10.44 -24.70 -27.10
CA GLN A 57 10.82 -25.66 -26.07
C GLN A 57 12.24 -25.39 -25.55
N ARG A 58 12.37 -24.51 -24.57
CA ARG A 58 13.65 -24.15 -23.95
C ARG A 58 13.41 -23.48 -22.60
N ASN A 59 14.40 -23.53 -21.71
CA ASN A 59 14.40 -22.74 -20.49
C ASN A 59 15.17 -21.43 -20.70
N LEU A 60 14.46 -20.29 -20.71
CA LEU A 60 15.12 -18.99 -20.81
C LEU A 60 15.68 -18.55 -19.45
N GLY A 61 16.91 -18.05 -19.47
CA GLY A 61 17.51 -17.29 -18.38
C GLY A 61 16.96 -15.87 -18.29
N GLY A 62 17.73 -14.96 -17.69
CA GLY A 62 17.36 -13.56 -17.52
C GLY A 62 16.92 -13.22 -16.10
N ASP A 63 16.65 -11.94 -15.89
CA ASP A 63 16.24 -11.41 -14.60
C ASP A 63 14.79 -11.78 -14.32
N LEU A 64 14.60 -12.57 -13.27
CA LEU A 64 13.28 -12.98 -12.81
C LEU A 64 12.51 -11.75 -12.30
N LEU A 65 11.36 -11.46 -12.90
CA LEU A 65 10.43 -10.42 -12.45
C LEU A 65 9.34 -11.00 -11.56
N VAL A 66 8.68 -12.06 -12.00
CA VAL A 66 7.60 -12.73 -11.26
C VAL A 66 7.82 -14.23 -11.33
N LEU A 67 7.59 -14.91 -10.24
CA LEU A 67 7.58 -16.35 -10.11
C LEU A 67 6.27 -16.76 -9.47
N ASP A 68 5.47 -17.58 -10.14
CA ASP A 68 4.14 -17.91 -9.63
C ASP A 68 3.66 -19.30 -10.04
N ILE A 69 2.76 -19.88 -9.24
CA ILE A 69 2.11 -21.17 -9.47
C ILE A 69 0.61 -20.90 -9.61
N LYS A 70 0.03 -21.29 -10.76
CA LYS A 70 -1.40 -21.19 -11.10
C LYS A 70 -2.00 -19.79 -11.32
N SER A 71 -1.29 -18.69 -11.08
CA SER A 71 -1.92 -17.35 -11.17
C SER A 71 -2.28 -16.87 -12.57
N TYR A 72 -1.79 -17.52 -13.62
CA TYR A 72 -2.08 -17.12 -15.01
C TYR A 72 -2.41 -18.35 -15.85
N GLY A 73 -3.62 -18.87 -15.68
CA GLY A 73 -4.15 -19.91 -16.55
C GLY A 73 -3.96 -19.52 -18.02
N ASN A 74 -3.30 -20.38 -18.81
CA ASN A 74 -3.14 -20.33 -20.26
C ASN A 74 -2.76 -18.95 -20.87
N LYS A 75 -2.17 -18.03 -20.09
CA LYS A 75 -2.02 -16.60 -20.46
C LYS A 75 -0.65 -16.00 -20.07
N GLN A 76 0.44 -16.77 -20.11
CA GLN A 76 1.78 -16.32 -19.71
C GLN A 76 2.33 -15.21 -20.62
N CYS A 77 2.18 -15.37 -21.93
CA CYS A 77 2.54 -14.35 -22.90
C CYS A 77 1.71 -13.07 -22.68
N GLN A 78 0.40 -13.20 -22.49
CA GLN A 78 -0.44 -12.03 -22.22
C GLN A 78 -0.07 -11.35 -20.89
N ALA A 79 0.16 -12.14 -19.83
CA ALA A 79 0.61 -11.61 -18.54
C ALA A 79 1.95 -10.86 -18.68
N CYS A 80 2.88 -11.38 -19.49
CA CYS A 80 4.12 -10.67 -19.78
C CYS A 80 3.91 -9.40 -20.63
N LYS A 81 2.96 -9.40 -21.57
CA LYS A 81 2.58 -8.16 -22.31
C LYS A 81 1.95 -7.10 -21.40
N ASP A 82 1.24 -7.52 -20.37
CA ASP A 82 0.56 -6.64 -19.41
C ASP A 82 1.47 -6.21 -18.25
N LEU A 83 2.62 -6.87 -18.06
CA LEU A 83 3.60 -6.55 -17.03
C LEU A 83 4.71 -5.67 -17.59
N ASP A 84 4.86 -4.46 -17.04
CA ASP A 84 5.97 -3.56 -17.40
C ASP A 84 7.33 -4.20 -17.07
N GLY A 85 8.29 -4.02 -17.98
CA GLY A 85 9.62 -4.62 -17.92
C GLY A 85 9.70 -6.06 -18.42
N CYS A 86 8.57 -6.76 -18.60
CA CYS A 86 8.59 -8.15 -19.03
C CYS A 86 8.74 -8.28 -20.55
N ASN A 87 9.69 -9.09 -20.99
CA ASN A 87 9.85 -9.42 -22.41
C ASN A 87 10.08 -10.91 -22.66
N ALA A 88 10.04 -11.74 -21.61
CA ALA A 88 10.15 -13.17 -21.72
C ALA A 88 9.32 -13.87 -20.65
N TRP A 89 8.84 -15.06 -20.97
CA TRP A 89 8.10 -15.91 -20.06
C TRP A 89 8.58 -17.35 -20.18
N VAL A 90 8.52 -18.10 -19.08
CA VAL A 90 8.86 -19.53 -19.03
C VAL A 90 7.80 -20.24 -18.21
N VAL A 91 7.35 -21.40 -18.67
CA VAL A 91 6.40 -22.25 -17.95
C VAL A 91 6.91 -23.68 -17.89
N CYS A 92 6.77 -24.30 -16.70
CA CYS A 92 7.00 -25.72 -16.55
C CYS A 92 5.76 -26.49 -17.00
N THR A 93 5.89 -27.28 -18.06
CA THR A 93 4.79 -28.08 -18.59
C THR A 93 4.86 -29.54 -18.16
N ASN A 94 6.00 -30.08 -17.70
CA ASN A 94 6.10 -31.48 -17.28
C ASN A 94 5.41 -31.73 -15.93
N LYS A 95 4.53 -32.75 -15.86
CA LYS A 95 3.81 -33.14 -14.63
C LYS A 95 4.74 -33.61 -13.50
N GLU A 96 5.87 -34.20 -13.86
CA GLU A 96 6.91 -34.64 -12.92
C GLU A 96 7.83 -33.50 -12.48
N GLY A 97 7.63 -32.31 -13.03
CA GLY A 97 8.44 -31.13 -12.80
C GLY A 97 9.52 -30.94 -13.86
N CYS A 98 10.05 -29.73 -13.92
CA CYS A 98 10.99 -29.29 -14.95
C CYS A 98 12.35 -28.95 -14.35
N GLY A 99 13.43 -29.29 -15.07
CA GLY A 99 14.81 -28.98 -14.68
C GLY A 99 15.21 -29.45 -13.27
N THR A 100 16.22 -28.80 -12.70
CA THR A 100 16.73 -29.03 -11.33
C THR A 100 17.04 -27.69 -10.64
N GLY A 101 17.51 -27.72 -9.39
CA GLY A 101 17.93 -26.53 -8.62
C GLY A 101 16.78 -25.80 -7.92
N CYS A 102 15.57 -26.35 -7.90
CA CYS A 102 14.44 -25.73 -7.22
C CYS A 102 14.69 -25.67 -5.71
N LYS A 103 15.27 -26.71 -5.10
CA LYS A 103 15.54 -26.72 -3.64
C LYS A 103 16.57 -25.68 -3.25
N ASP A 104 17.61 -25.51 -4.05
CA ASP A 104 18.66 -24.53 -3.75
C ASP A 104 18.15 -23.10 -3.92
N TYR A 105 17.30 -22.85 -4.92
CA TYR A 105 16.56 -21.60 -5.02
C TYR A 105 15.67 -21.36 -3.78
N ALA A 106 14.91 -22.38 -3.35
CA ALA A 106 14.04 -22.30 -2.18
C ALA A 106 14.81 -21.97 -0.90
N LYS A 107 15.98 -22.58 -0.68
CA LYS A 107 16.84 -22.32 0.49
C LYS A 107 17.35 -20.89 0.54
N GLY A 108 17.66 -20.31 -0.62
CA GLY A 108 18.11 -18.92 -0.73
C GLY A 108 16.98 -17.90 -0.53
N PHE A 109 15.72 -18.34 -0.54
CA PHE A 109 14.56 -17.47 -0.45
C PHE A 109 13.95 -17.47 0.94
N LYS A 110 14.02 -16.32 1.63
CA LYS A 110 13.21 -16.09 2.83
C LYS A 110 11.82 -15.69 2.37
N VAL A 111 10.83 -16.57 2.59
CA VAL A 111 9.43 -16.27 2.34
C VAL A 111 9.06 -15.01 3.14
N PRO A 112 8.70 -13.90 2.48
CA PRO A 112 8.11 -12.79 3.21
C PRO A 112 6.80 -13.27 3.82
N GLN A 113 6.55 -12.94 5.09
CA GLN A 113 5.32 -13.33 5.79
C GLN A 113 4.04 -12.77 5.13
N SER A 114 4.19 -11.86 4.17
CA SER A 114 3.13 -11.26 3.38
C SER A 114 3.42 -11.41 1.89
N TYR A 115 2.36 -11.50 1.06
CA TYR A 115 2.46 -11.19 -0.36
C TYR A 115 3.03 -9.78 -0.49
N ASP A 116 4.24 -9.64 -1.02
CA ASP A 116 4.84 -8.33 -1.30
C ASP A 116 4.58 -8.00 -2.77
N ASP A 117 3.94 -6.86 -3.03
CA ASP A 117 3.72 -6.33 -4.38
C ASP A 117 5.03 -5.85 -5.03
N LYS A 118 6.19 -6.01 -4.36
CA LYS A 118 7.50 -5.67 -4.91
C LYS A 118 7.94 -6.59 -6.03
N LEU A 119 8.55 -5.94 -7.03
CA LEU A 119 9.34 -6.59 -8.05
C LEU A 119 10.83 -6.59 -7.65
N PRO A 120 11.55 -7.69 -7.91
CA PRO A 120 11.01 -8.92 -8.48
C PRO A 120 10.21 -9.75 -7.44
N HIS A 121 9.00 -10.17 -7.81
CA HIS A 121 8.12 -11.03 -7.02
C HIS A 121 8.58 -12.48 -7.17
N LYS A 122 9.55 -12.85 -6.34
CA LYS A 122 10.36 -14.07 -6.49
C LYS A 122 9.89 -15.25 -5.62
N PHE A 123 8.72 -15.14 -5.00
CA PHE A 123 8.14 -16.17 -4.14
C PHE A 123 7.03 -16.90 -4.87
N TRP A 124 6.97 -18.23 -4.71
CA TRP A 124 5.82 -19.04 -5.13
C TRP A 124 4.65 -18.72 -4.22
N GLY A 125 3.45 -18.40 -4.72
CA GLY A 125 2.27 -18.25 -3.86
C GLY A 125 2.04 -19.44 -2.89
N ASN A 126 1.06 -19.34 -1.99
CA ASN A 126 0.79 -20.29 -0.89
C ASN A 126 0.62 -21.80 -1.24
N TRP A 127 0.82 -22.23 -2.48
CA TRP A 127 0.24 -23.46 -3.04
C TRP A 127 1.22 -24.35 -3.82
N GLY A 128 2.54 -24.20 -3.69
CA GLY A 128 3.46 -25.18 -4.27
C GLY A 128 4.86 -25.22 -3.64
N SER A 129 5.37 -26.45 -3.52
CA SER A 129 6.76 -26.77 -3.19
C SER A 129 7.46 -27.38 -4.41
N CYS A 130 8.79 -27.48 -4.35
CA CYS A 130 9.54 -28.21 -5.37
C CYS A 130 9.06 -29.67 -5.48
N GLN A 131 8.96 -30.18 -6.71
CA GLN A 131 8.70 -31.60 -6.97
C GLN A 131 10.01 -32.37 -6.91
N GLY A 132 10.42 -32.75 -5.70
CA GLY A 132 11.80 -33.15 -5.46
C GLY A 132 12.72 -31.94 -5.62
N ASP A 133 13.74 -32.02 -6.48
CA ASP A 133 14.57 -30.87 -6.85
C ASP A 133 14.10 -30.16 -8.15
N LYS A 134 12.98 -30.61 -8.71
CA LYS A 134 12.43 -30.06 -9.95
C LYS A 134 11.45 -28.93 -9.66
N TRP A 135 11.32 -28.03 -10.62
CA TRP A 135 10.31 -26.96 -10.60
C TRP A 135 8.93 -27.55 -10.85
N PRO A 136 7.90 -27.17 -10.06
CA PRO A 136 6.61 -27.84 -10.14
C PRO A 136 5.87 -27.55 -11.45
N PHE A 137 5.09 -28.53 -11.91
CA PHE A 137 4.16 -28.37 -13.03
C PHE A 137 3.29 -27.11 -12.90
N GLY A 138 3.18 -26.36 -14.00
CA GLY A 138 2.39 -25.13 -14.08
C GLY A 138 3.04 -23.92 -13.43
N MET A 139 4.26 -24.05 -12.90
CA MET A 139 5.07 -22.90 -12.49
C MET A 139 5.34 -22.02 -13.70
N CYS A 140 5.07 -20.73 -13.57
CA CYS A 140 5.38 -19.70 -14.54
C CYS A 140 6.38 -18.71 -13.95
N SER A 141 7.33 -18.29 -14.78
CA SER A 141 8.17 -17.14 -14.50
C SER A 141 8.07 -16.11 -15.62
N LEU A 142 7.93 -14.84 -15.21
CA LEU A 142 8.00 -13.67 -16.07
C LEU A 142 9.37 -13.03 -15.90
N LYS A 143 10.02 -12.64 -16.98
CA LYS A 143 11.44 -12.26 -16.99
C LYS A 143 11.72 -11.05 -17.87
N THR A 144 12.84 -10.42 -17.56
CA THR A 144 13.51 -9.46 -18.44
C THR A 144 14.79 -10.10 -18.99
N ILE A 145 14.95 -10.05 -20.30
CA ILE A 145 16.13 -10.49 -21.04
C ILE A 145 16.73 -9.30 -21.78
N THR A 146 17.99 -9.00 -21.51
CA THR A 146 18.69 -7.88 -22.16
C THR A 146 18.94 -8.14 -23.64
N ASP A 147 19.42 -9.33 -24.00
CA ASP A 147 19.63 -9.73 -25.40
C ASP A 147 18.52 -10.67 -25.88
N THR A 148 17.51 -10.11 -26.53
CA THR A 148 16.39 -10.89 -27.08
C THR A 148 16.74 -11.61 -28.38
N LYS A 149 17.85 -11.26 -29.04
CA LYS A 149 18.32 -11.92 -30.27
C LYS A 149 19.11 -13.19 -29.96
N ALA A 150 19.91 -13.15 -28.89
CA ALA A 150 20.64 -14.29 -28.36
C ALA A 150 20.29 -14.51 -26.87
N PRO A 151 19.03 -14.90 -26.57
CA PRO A 151 18.59 -15.05 -25.20
C PRO A 151 19.39 -16.14 -24.48
N PRO A 152 19.75 -15.95 -23.20
CA PRO A 152 20.42 -16.99 -22.43
C PRO A 152 19.49 -18.19 -22.28
N VAL A 153 19.98 -19.38 -22.60
CA VAL A 153 19.23 -20.65 -22.45
C VAL A 153 19.94 -21.51 -21.41
N THR A 154 19.25 -21.88 -20.34
CA THR A 154 19.81 -22.67 -19.23
C THR A 154 19.42 -24.15 -19.27
N GLY A 155 18.65 -24.55 -20.28
CA GLY A 155 18.28 -25.93 -20.57
C GLY A 155 17.65 -26.03 -21.96
N THR A 156 18.21 -26.87 -22.82
CA THR A 156 17.79 -27.05 -24.22
C THR A 156 17.12 -28.40 -24.47
N ASN A 157 17.12 -29.29 -23.48
CA ASN A 157 16.54 -30.62 -23.65
C ASN A 157 15.01 -30.53 -23.60
N ALA A 158 14.35 -30.91 -24.69
CA ALA A 158 12.88 -31.00 -24.74
C ALA A 158 12.29 -31.87 -23.61
N ALA A 159 13.06 -32.87 -23.14
CA ALA A 159 12.71 -33.72 -22.01
C ALA A 159 12.55 -32.97 -20.67
N ASP A 160 13.16 -31.79 -20.54
CA ASP A 160 13.08 -30.99 -19.31
C ASP A 160 11.72 -30.32 -19.13
N GLY A 161 10.85 -30.34 -20.15
CA GLY A 161 9.46 -29.89 -20.04
C GLY A 161 9.24 -28.39 -20.01
N TRP A 162 10.27 -27.60 -20.34
CA TRP A 162 10.18 -26.15 -20.40
C TRP A 162 9.58 -25.66 -21.71
N VAL A 163 8.61 -24.76 -21.61
CA VAL A 163 8.12 -23.96 -22.73
C VAL A 163 8.31 -22.50 -22.38
N SER A 164 8.81 -21.71 -23.32
CA SER A 164 9.09 -20.29 -23.09
C SER A 164 8.88 -19.48 -24.35
N GLY A 165 8.74 -18.17 -24.19
CA GLY A 165 8.60 -17.25 -25.30
C GLY A 165 9.30 -15.94 -25.02
N ILE A 166 9.67 -15.26 -26.11
CA ILE A 166 10.20 -13.89 -26.08
C ILE A 166 9.20 -13.02 -26.80
N ILE A 167 8.76 -11.97 -26.12
CA ILE A 167 7.90 -10.97 -26.72
C ILE A 167 8.80 -9.89 -27.26
N THR A 168 8.76 -9.70 -28.57
CA THR A 168 9.28 -8.48 -29.18
C THR A 168 8.39 -7.32 -28.75
N GLN A 169 8.76 -6.68 -27.64
CA GLN A 169 8.14 -5.42 -27.23
C GLN A 169 8.61 -4.32 -28.19
N VAL A 170 7.95 -4.24 -29.35
CA VAL A 170 8.07 -3.10 -30.24
C VAL A 170 7.53 -1.89 -29.46
N ALA A 171 8.21 -0.74 -29.57
CA ALA A 171 7.66 0.50 -29.05
C ALA A 171 6.24 0.68 -29.62
N LEU A 172 5.25 0.59 -28.74
CA LEU A 172 3.83 0.60 -29.12
C LEU A 172 3.45 1.89 -29.86
N SER A 173 4.19 2.96 -29.56
CA SER A 173 4.21 4.19 -30.34
C SER A 173 5.58 4.87 -30.16
N PRO A 174 5.94 5.85 -31.01
CA PRO A 174 7.15 6.66 -30.82
C PRO A 174 7.20 7.41 -29.48
N LYS A 175 6.06 7.55 -28.79
CA LYS A 175 5.93 8.23 -27.49
C LYS A 175 5.93 7.26 -26.31
N CYS A 176 5.83 5.96 -26.57
CA CYS A 176 5.95 4.91 -25.55
C CYS A 176 7.40 4.43 -25.51
N PRO A 177 8.10 4.54 -24.38
CA PRO A 177 9.37 3.85 -24.23
C PRO A 177 9.16 2.32 -24.40
N PRO A 178 10.18 1.59 -24.86
CA PRO A 178 10.11 0.13 -24.92
C PRO A 178 9.94 -0.46 -23.52
N PHE A 179 9.43 -1.69 -23.43
CA PHE A 179 9.23 -2.43 -22.17
C PHE A 179 8.09 -1.93 -21.29
N PHE A 180 7.17 -1.14 -21.84
CA PHE A 180 5.92 -0.75 -21.17
C PHE A 180 4.73 -1.43 -21.82
N SER A 181 3.80 -1.89 -21.00
CA SER A 181 2.52 -2.43 -21.45
C SER A 181 1.69 -1.37 -22.16
N ASN A 182 0.75 -1.80 -23.01
CA ASN A 182 -0.22 -0.90 -23.66
C ASN A 182 -1.00 -0.07 -22.65
N LYS A 183 -1.43 -0.72 -21.56
CA LYS A 183 -2.20 -0.10 -20.49
C LYS A 183 -1.37 0.99 -19.79
N THR A 184 -0.13 0.67 -19.43
CA THR A 184 0.75 1.62 -18.76
C THR A 184 1.14 2.77 -19.67
N CYS A 185 1.46 2.51 -20.93
CA CYS A 185 1.79 3.60 -21.84
C CYS A 185 0.60 4.54 -22.04
N ALA A 186 -0.60 4.02 -22.29
CA ALA A 186 -1.80 4.84 -22.45
C ALA A 186 -2.06 5.68 -21.18
N ALA A 187 -1.92 5.09 -19.99
CA ALA A 187 -2.08 5.79 -18.72
C ALA A 187 -1.05 6.91 -18.52
N CYS A 188 0.24 6.64 -18.76
CA CYS A 188 1.28 7.67 -18.65
C CYS A 188 1.13 8.79 -19.66
N LEU A 189 0.77 8.47 -20.91
CA LEU A 189 0.53 9.49 -21.94
C LEU A 189 -0.71 10.35 -21.64
N ALA A 190 -1.69 9.81 -20.91
CA ALA A 190 -2.85 10.56 -20.45
C ALA A 190 -2.58 11.41 -19.19
N SER A 191 -1.45 11.20 -18.51
CA SER A 191 -1.07 12.00 -17.34
C SER A 191 -0.67 13.43 -17.73
N LYS A 192 -0.70 14.35 -16.75
CA LYS A 192 -0.27 15.75 -16.98
C LYS A 192 1.21 15.87 -17.32
N ASN A 193 2.05 14.94 -16.84
CA ASN A 193 3.49 14.93 -17.10
C ASN A 193 3.99 13.52 -17.47
N PRO A 194 3.82 13.08 -18.74
CA PRO A 194 4.20 11.74 -19.18
C PRO A 194 5.66 11.35 -18.91
N PRO A 195 6.67 12.23 -19.12
CA PRO A 195 8.06 11.91 -18.77
C PRO A 195 8.25 11.50 -17.30
N ILE A 196 7.63 12.23 -16.36
CA ILE A 196 7.68 11.90 -14.93
C ILE A 196 7.02 10.53 -14.67
N CYS A 197 5.91 10.22 -15.33
CA CYS A 197 5.23 8.94 -15.17
C CYS A 197 6.15 7.77 -15.57
N PHE A 198 6.74 7.83 -16.76
CA PHE A 198 7.64 6.77 -17.24
C PHE A 198 8.89 6.61 -16.37
N ASP A 199 9.50 7.72 -15.95
CA ASP A 199 10.68 7.68 -15.08
C ASP A 199 10.36 7.15 -13.68
N CYS A 200 9.18 7.45 -13.15
CA CYS A 200 8.69 6.91 -11.90
C CYS A 200 8.55 5.39 -11.99
N ILE A 201 7.90 4.85 -13.03
CA ILE A 201 7.65 3.40 -13.15
C ILE A 201 8.96 2.63 -13.30
N LYS A 202 9.94 3.15 -14.06
CA LYS A 202 11.28 2.53 -14.16
C LYS A 202 11.97 2.39 -12.80
N LYS A 203 11.71 3.33 -11.88
CA LYS A 203 12.30 3.34 -10.54
C LYS A 203 11.47 2.55 -9.53
N ALA A 204 10.14 2.57 -9.67
CA ALA A 204 9.20 1.93 -8.78
C ALA A 204 9.20 0.42 -9.04
N LYS A 205 9.90 -0.31 -8.18
CA LYS A 205 10.02 -1.76 -8.23
C LYS A 205 8.80 -2.44 -7.60
N THR A 206 7.59 -2.12 -8.05
CA THR A 206 6.34 -2.72 -7.54
C THR A 206 5.35 -3.00 -8.67
N LEU A 207 4.48 -4.00 -8.50
CA LEU A 207 3.42 -4.38 -9.46
C LEU A 207 2.38 -3.27 -9.65
N ASP A 208 2.15 -2.46 -8.62
CA ASP A 208 1.21 -1.33 -8.63
C ASP A 208 1.85 0.01 -9.05
N ALA A 209 3.13 0.00 -9.43
CA ALA A 209 3.87 1.17 -9.88
C ALA A 209 3.13 1.98 -10.97
N PRO A 210 2.52 1.38 -12.00
CA PRO A 210 1.85 2.13 -13.06
C PRO A 210 0.74 3.04 -12.55
N PHE A 211 -0.06 2.53 -11.62
CA PHE A 211 -1.16 3.27 -11.02
C PHE A 211 -0.65 4.43 -10.15
N LYS A 212 0.32 4.15 -9.27
CA LYS A 212 0.92 5.16 -8.39
C LYS A 212 1.58 6.26 -9.20
N CYS A 213 2.42 5.90 -10.17
CA CYS A 213 3.18 6.85 -10.97
C CYS A 213 2.29 7.67 -11.91
N THR A 214 1.23 7.09 -12.48
CA THR A 214 0.24 7.86 -13.26
C THR A 214 -0.47 8.89 -12.38
N THR A 215 -0.82 8.51 -11.15
CA THR A 215 -1.41 9.43 -10.16
C THR A 215 -0.44 10.57 -9.84
N CYS A 216 0.81 10.23 -9.49
CA CYS A 216 1.84 11.21 -9.17
C CYS A 216 2.10 12.18 -10.31
N ALA A 217 2.26 11.69 -11.54
CA ALA A 217 2.48 12.50 -12.73
C ALA A 217 1.28 13.40 -13.11
N SER A 218 0.10 13.13 -12.54
CA SER A 218 -1.12 13.90 -12.77
C SER A 218 -1.40 14.96 -11.70
N LEU A 219 -0.58 15.01 -10.63
CA LEU A 219 -0.74 16.00 -9.58
C LEU A 219 -0.55 17.43 -10.12
N PRO A 220 -1.33 18.41 -9.61
CA PRO A 220 -1.29 19.79 -10.09
C PRO A 220 0.00 20.54 -9.75
N THR A 221 0.69 20.22 -8.65
CA THR A 221 1.89 20.96 -8.23
C THR A 221 3.18 20.15 -8.43
N ALA A 222 4.25 20.80 -8.85
CA ALA A 222 5.56 20.15 -9.02
C ALA A 222 6.11 19.57 -7.70
N ALA A 223 5.84 20.25 -6.57
CA ALA A 223 6.23 19.77 -5.24
C ALA A 223 5.48 18.47 -4.87
N GLY A 224 4.16 18.44 -5.09
CA GLY A 224 3.35 17.22 -4.89
C GLY A 224 3.79 16.09 -5.81
N GLN A 225 4.04 16.37 -7.09
CA GLN A 225 4.57 15.40 -8.06
C GLN A 225 5.88 14.78 -7.58
N ALA A 226 6.88 15.59 -7.21
CA ALA A 226 8.19 15.12 -6.79
C ALA A 226 8.12 14.28 -5.50
N ALA A 227 7.37 14.75 -4.49
CA ALA A 227 7.15 14.00 -3.26
C ALA A 227 6.45 12.67 -3.53
N CYS A 228 5.39 12.67 -4.34
CA CYS A 228 4.65 11.46 -4.72
C CYS A 228 5.52 10.47 -5.50
N VAL A 229 6.37 10.90 -6.43
CA VAL A 229 7.25 10.00 -7.20
C VAL A 229 8.31 9.37 -6.32
N THR A 230 8.98 10.16 -5.47
CA THR A 230 9.92 9.62 -4.47
C THR A 230 9.22 8.58 -3.60
N CYS A 231 7.97 8.88 -3.23
CA CYS A 231 7.15 8.02 -2.44
C CYS A 231 6.78 6.71 -3.16
N ALA A 232 6.30 6.78 -4.41
CA ALA A 232 5.93 5.62 -5.23
C ALA A 232 7.12 4.67 -5.48
N ALA A 233 8.34 5.19 -5.47
CA ALA A 233 9.56 4.40 -5.56
C ALA A 233 9.92 3.66 -4.24
N THR A 234 9.25 3.99 -3.13
CA THR A 234 9.45 3.41 -1.80
C THR A 234 8.20 2.66 -1.33
N SER A 235 8.36 1.66 -0.47
CA SER A 235 7.25 0.86 0.06
C SER A 235 6.77 1.32 1.45
N GLY A 236 6.83 2.61 1.76
CA GLY A 236 6.42 3.13 3.08
C GLY A 236 4.89 3.22 3.24
N ASP A 237 4.35 2.84 4.40
CA ASP A 237 2.90 2.88 4.69
C ASP A 237 2.30 4.29 4.60
N ASP A 238 3.06 5.31 5.01
CA ASP A 238 2.63 6.71 4.91
C ASP A 238 2.38 7.14 3.46
N CYS A 239 3.12 6.53 2.53
CA CYS A 239 2.98 6.77 1.11
C CYS A 239 1.62 6.35 0.58
N LYS A 240 1.25 5.12 0.94
CA LYS A 240 0.01 4.48 0.53
C LYS A 240 -1.16 5.33 0.97
N ARG A 241 -1.13 5.88 2.19
CA ARG A 241 -2.19 6.74 2.72
C ARG A 241 -2.39 8.05 1.95
N CYS A 242 -1.34 8.72 1.50
CA CYS A 242 -1.51 9.90 0.65
C CYS A 242 -2.04 9.55 -0.74
N LEU A 243 -1.57 8.45 -1.33
CA LEU A 243 -2.12 7.94 -2.58
C LEU A 243 -3.59 7.53 -2.43
N ASP A 244 -3.99 7.09 -1.24
CA ASP A 244 -5.33 6.64 -0.86
C ASP A 244 -6.22 7.75 -0.28
N ALA A 245 -5.77 9.01 -0.35
CA ALA A 245 -6.56 10.14 0.12
C ALA A 245 -7.97 10.12 -0.50
N ASP A 246 -8.98 10.27 0.36
CA ASP A 246 -10.41 10.24 0.04
C ASP A 246 -11.02 8.85 -0.18
N CYS A 247 -10.26 7.78 0.02
CA CYS A 247 -10.81 6.43 0.13
C CYS A 247 -10.65 5.88 1.55
N SER A 248 -11.77 5.76 2.26
CA SER A 248 -11.81 5.20 3.62
C SER A 248 -11.76 3.69 3.62
N ASP A 249 -12.51 3.06 2.72
CA ASP A 249 -12.91 1.67 2.88
C ASP A 249 -12.34 0.76 1.78
N THR A 250 -12.38 -0.54 2.05
CA THR A 250 -11.95 -1.58 1.12
C THR A 250 -12.77 -1.58 -0.17
N THR A 251 -14.01 -1.08 -0.16
CA THR A 251 -14.83 -0.95 -1.37
C THR A 251 -14.34 0.18 -2.27
N CYS A 252 -13.94 1.32 -1.70
CA CYS A 252 -13.33 2.44 -2.42
C CYS A 252 -11.97 2.03 -2.97
N MET A 253 -11.15 1.34 -2.17
CA MET A 253 -9.86 0.77 -2.60
C MET A 253 -10.03 -0.22 -3.76
N ASN A 254 -10.90 -1.21 -3.62
CA ASN A 254 -11.12 -2.23 -4.64
C ASN A 254 -11.73 -1.61 -5.91
N ALA A 255 -12.73 -0.76 -5.76
CA ALA A 255 -13.38 -0.13 -6.91
C ALA A 255 -12.45 0.85 -7.67
N ARG A 256 -11.43 1.39 -7.00
CA ARG A 256 -10.39 2.23 -7.60
C ARG A 256 -9.37 1.43 -8.40
N MET A 257 -9.09 0.19 -8.01
CA MET A 257 -8.29 -0.74 -8.80
C MET A 257 -9.02 -1.19 -10.08
N GLU A 258 -10.36 -1.19 -10.05
CA GLU A 258 -11.21 -1.72 -11.12
C GLU A 258 -11.69 -0.67 -12.14
N SER A 259 -11.79 0.62 -11.79
CA SER A 259 -12.35 1.65 -12.69
C SER A 259 -11.62 2.99 -12.67
N ALA A 260 -11.23 3.47 -13.86
CA ALA A 260 -10.62 4.78 -14.07
C ALA A 260 -11.54 5.96 -13.69
N SER A 261 -12.87 5.77 -13.67
CA SER A 261 -13.83 6.81 -13.25
C SER A 261 -13.85 7.04 -11.73
N LYS A 262 -13.13 6.22 -10.96
CA LYS A 262 -12.95 6.35 -9.50
C LYS A 262 -11.50 6.70 -9.15
N ALA A 263 -10.83 7.44 -10.05
CA ALA A 263 -9.50 8.00 -9.82
C ALA A 263 -9.46 8.80 -8.50
N PRO A 264 -8.29 8.86 -7.83
CA PRO A 264 -8.15 9.66 -6.62
C PRO A 264 -8.54 11.11 -6.87
N ASN A 265 -9.05 11.78 -5.84
CA ASN A 265 -9.12 13.23 -5.84
C ASN A 265 -7.70 13.80 -5.84
N LEU A 266 -7.20 14.12 -7.04
CA LEU A 266 -5.83 14.60 -7.25
C LEU A 266 -5.51 15.84 -6.43
N ALA A 267 -6.50 16.69 -6.09
CA ALA A 267 -6.27 17.84 -5.22
C ALA A 267 -5.98 17.43 -3.77
N SER A 268 -6.67 16.41 -3.25
CA SER A 268 -6.43 15.90 -1.90
C SER A 268 -5.12 15.11 -1.80
N VAL A 269 -4.80 14.31 -2.83
CA VAL A 269 -3.49 13.64 -2.93
C VAL A 269 -2.35 14.67 -2.96
N ASP A 270 -2.48 15.72 -3.77
CA ASP A 270 -1.49 16.79 -3.88
C ASP A 270 -1.29 17.54 -2.56
N GLN A 271 -2.37 17.91 -1.87
CA GLN A 271 -2.31 18.54 -0.55
C GLN A 271 -1.64 17.63 0.49
N CYS A 272 -1.89 16.31 0.44
CA CYS A 272 -1.25 15.35 1.33
C CYS A 272 0.27 15.31 1.11
N PHE A 273 0.70 15.19 -0.15
CA PHE A 273 2.12 15.16 -0.48
C PHE A 273 2.84 16.48 -0.26
N ALA A 274 2.18 17.61 -0.53
CA ALA A 274 2.70 18.93 -0.19
C ALA A 274 2.94 19.04 1.33
N CYS A 275 1.98 18.60 2.14
CA CYS A 275 2.14 18.57 3.60
C CYS A 275 3.29 17.63 4.03
N GLN A 276 3.39 16.44 3.46
CA GLN A 276 4.43 15.47 3.79
C GLN A 276 5.84 16.03 3.49
N SER A 277 5.98 16.73 2.35
CA SER A 277 7.23 17.38 1.93
C SER A 277 7.66 18.53 2.85
N ALA A 278 6.73 19.18 3.54
CA ALA A 278 7.00 20.26 4.50
C ALA A 278 7.50 19.76 5.88
N ALA A 279 8.16 18.59 5.92
CA ALA A 279 8.80 17.98 7.09
C ALA A 279 7.88 17.57 8.26
N LYS A 280 6.58 17.32 7.98
CA LYS A 280 5.62 16.81 8.98
C LYS A 280 5.29 15.31 8.83
N GLY A 281 5.93 14.62 7.87
CA GLY A 281 5.99 13.16 7.78
C GLY A 281 4.62 12.46 7.94
N ALA A 282 4.58 11.48 8.85
CA ALA A 282 3.43 10.61 9.11
C ALA A 282 2.16 11.31 9.64
N ALA A 283 2.25 12.57 10.08
CA ALA A 283 1.08 13.32 10.59
C ALA A 283 0.14 13.79 9.46
N CYS A 284 0.68 14.11 8.28
CA CYS A 284 -0.11 14.62 7.17
C CYS A 284 -1.12 13.61 6.62
N PRO A 285 -0.74 12.34 6.33
CA PRO A 285 -1.70 11.35 5.82
C PRO A 285 -2.87 11.11 6.78
N LYS A 286 -2.66 11.27 8.09
CA LYS A 286 -3.72 11.14 9.10
C LYS A 286 -4.87 12.14 8.92
N CYS A 287 -4.61 13.32 8.36
CA CYS A 287 -5.66 14.30 8.04
C CYS A 287 -6.56 13.89 6.87
N PHE A 288 -6.16 12.89 6.08
CA PHE A 288 -6.91 12.43 4.90
C PHE A 288 -7.57 11.07 5.11
N GLU A 289 -7.30 10.37 6.21
CA GLU A 289 -8.02 9.17 6.63
C GLU A 289 -9.49 9.56 6.91
N SER A 290 -10.40 9.21 6.00
CA SER A 290 -11.81 9.66 6.05
C SER A 290 -12.60 9.12 7.24
N TYR A 291 -12.17 8.01 7.84
CA TYR A 291 -12.71 7.54 9.12
C TYR A 291 -12.27 8.41 10.31
N SER A 292 -11.15 9.13 10.16
CA SER A 292 -10.56 9.91 11.24
C SER A 292 -10.87 11.39 11.11
N VAL A 293 -10.96 11.96 9.89
CA VAL A 293 -11.19 13.40 9.68
C VAL A 293 -12.18 13.61 8.51
N PRO A 294 -13.38 14.15 8.78
CA PRO A 294 -14.34 14.51 7.74
C PRO A 294 -13.74 15.51 6.75
N LYS A 295 -14.16 15.44 5.47
CA LYS A 295 -13.67 16.34 4.40
C LYS A 295 -13.74 17.83 4.79
N ALA A 296 -14.81 18.25 5.47
CA ALA A 296 -15.00 19.62 5.94
C ALA A 296 -13.97 20.08 7.00
N ASN A 297 -13.37 19.15 7.74
CA ASN A 297 -12.42 19.45 8.82
C ASN A 297 -10.95 19.39 8.39
N ARG A 298 -10.66 18.89 7.17
CA ARG A 298 -9.27 18.64 6.74
C ARG A 298 -8.41 19.88 6.66
N ALA A 299 -8.97 21.00 6.18
CA ALA A 299 -8.24 22.27 6.15
C ALA A 299 -7.77 22.68 7.55
N GLY A 300 -8.63 22.49 8.56
CA GLY A 300 -8.28 22.69 9.97
C GLY A 300 -7.19 21.73 10.45
N CYS A 301 -7.32 20.44 10.11
CA CYS A 301 -6.30 19.43 10.45
C CYS A 301 -4.92 19.77 9.87
N LEU A 302 -4.87 20.14 8.58
CA LEU A 302 -3.62 20.52 7.92
C LEU A 302 -3.01 21.79 8.52
N ALA A 303 -3.82 22.78 8.87
CA ALA A 303 -3.37 23.97 9.57
C ALA A 303 -2.81 23.63 10.96
N CYS A 304 -3.43 22.71 11.69
CA CYS A 304 -2.91 22.18 12.95
C CYS A 304 -1.55 21.49 12.73
N VAL A 305 -1.43 20.61 11.74
CA VAL A 305 -0.18 19.89 11.44
C VAL A 305 0.95 20.85 11.08
N ALA A 306 0.66 21.87 10.26
CA ALA A 306 1.63 22.86 9.83
C ALA A 306 2.14 23.73 11.00
N SER A 307 1.25 24.13 11.92
CA SER A 307 1.58 24.99 13.07
C SER A 307 2.13 24.25 14.28
N SER A 308 1.96 22.93 14.36
CA SER A 308 2.38 22.12 15.51
C SER A 308 3.83 21.66 15.43
N ALA A 309 4.48 21.46 16.57
CA ALA A 309 5.75 20.73 16.62
C ALA A 309 5.58 19.29 16.09
N PRO A 310 6.64 18.61 15.58
CA PRO A 310 6.51 17.28 14.97
C PRO A 310 5.79 16.25 15.84
N ALA A 311 6.07 16.23 17.15
CA ALA A 311 5.40 15.35 18.10
C ALA A 311 3.89 15.69 18.23
N ALA A 312 3.55 16.97 18.36
CA ALA A 312 2.17 17.44 18.47
C ALA A 312 1.34 17.22 17.20
N ALA A 313 1.98 17.28 16.03
CA ALA A 313 1.31 17.13 14.74
C ALA A 313 0.58 15.78 14.59
N VAL A 314 1.07 14.71 15.22
CA VAL A 314 0.45 13.37 15.17
C VAL A 314 -0.96 13.36 15.77
N GLY A 315 -1.25 14.25 16.72
CA GLY A 315 -2.55 14.37 17.38
C GLY A 315 -3.57 15.22 16.63
N CYS A 316 -3.16 15.98 15.62
CA CYS A 316 -4.04 16.91 14.90
C CYS A 316 -5.23 16.22 14.22
N ALA A 317 -5.03 15.03 13.65
CA ALA A 317 -6.12 14.28 13.04
C ALA A 317 -7.19 13.92 14.07
N GLY A 318 -6.79 13.44 15.25
CA GLY A 318 -7.71 13.14 16.32
C GLY A 318 -8.48 14.36 16.83
N CYS A 319 -7.87 15.55 16.85
CA CYS A 319 -8.57 16.80 17.23
C CYS A 319 -9.51 17.37 16.16
N HIS A 320 -9.38 16.93 14.92
CA HIS A 320 -10.22 17.35 13.80
C HIS A 320 -11.17 16.26 13.34
N GLY A 321 -11.32 15.20 14.14
CA GLY A 321 -12.19 14.09 13.82
C GLY A 321 -13.68 14.40 13.88
N GLU A 322 -14.47 13.44 13.42
CA GLU A 322 -15.91 13.61 13.24
C GLU A 322 -16.64 13.84 14.56
N ARG A 323 -16.22 13.17 15.64
CA ARG A 323 -16.92 13.19 16.93
C ARG A 323 -16.28 14.12 17.95
N VAL A 324 -15.36 14.99 17.53
CA VAL A 324 -14.70 15.95 18.42
C VAL A 324 -15.62 17.13 18.69
N GLU A 325 -16.21 17.14 19.88
CA GLU A 325 -17.06 18.24 20.36
C GLU A 325 -16.23 19.43 20.85
N ASP A 326 -15.17 19.21 21.65
CA ASP A 326 -14.28 20.26 22.17
C ASP A 326 -12.95 20.37 21.40
N ARG A 327 -13.03 20.90 20.18
CA ARG A 327 -11.84 21.12 19.33
C ARG A 327 -10.84 22.09 19.94
N LYS A 328 -11.33 23.07 20.73
CA LYS A 328 -10.48 24.08 21.38
C LYS A 328 -9.66 23.43 22.50
N GLY A 329 -10.31 22.68 23.38
CA GLY A 329 -9.65 21.93 24.44
C GLY A 329 -8.66 20.90 23.90
N CYS A 330 -9.01 20.23 22.80
CA CYS A 330 -8.08 19.33 22.12
C CYS A 330 -6.83 20.07 21.60
N SER A 331 -7.02 21.21 20.93
CA SER A 331 -5.90 22.04 20.43
C SER A 331 -5.03 22.56 21.57
N ASP A 332 -5.61 22.95 22.70
CA ASP A 332 -4.88 23.39 23.88
C ASP A 332 -4.16 22.23 24.60
N CYS A 333 -4.68 21.00 24.49
CA CYS A 333 -3.95 19.78 24.88
C CYS A 333 -2.72 19.55 23.98
N LEU A 334 -2.86 19.64 22.66
CA LEU A 334 -1.74 19.45 21.72
C LEU A 334 -0.58 20.40 21.98
N LYS A 335 -0.86 21.66 22.33
CA LYS A 335 0.17 22.65 22.69
C LYS A 335 0.96 22.26 23.94
N ARG A 336 0.36 21.48 24.84
CA ARG A 336 0.98 21.00 26.09
C ARG A 336 1.59 19.61 25.98
N ALA A 337 1.33 18.89 24.88
CA ALA A 337 1.76 17.52 24.71
C ALA A 337 3.28 17.41 24.57
N PRO A 338 4.00 16.76 25.50
CA PRO A 338 5.46 16.66 25.44
C PRO A 338 5.96 15.63 24.43
N THR A 339 5.11 14.70 23.98
CA THR A 339 5.46 13.59 23.06
C THR A 339 4.36 13.33 22.03
N ALA A 340 4.69 12.53 21.00
CA ALA A 340 3.72 12.08 20.01
C ALA A 340 2.62 11.20 20.61
N GLY A 341 2.96 10.40 21.63
CA GLY A 341 1.97 9.62 22.39
C GLY A 341 0.98 10.52 23.13
N ALA A 342 1.47 11.57 23.81
CA ALA A 342 0.61 12.55 24.48
C ALA A 342 -0.30 13.28 23.48
N ALA A 343 0.25 13.67 22.33
CA ALA A 343 -0.50 14.36 21.28
C ALA A 343 -1.61 13.47 20.69
N SER A 344 -1.29 12.20 20.41
CA SER A 344 -2.27 11.22 19.94
C SER A 344 -3.39 11.01 20.96
N ALA A 345 -3.04 10.97 22.24
CA ALA A 345 -4.01 10.83 23.33
C ALA A 345 -4.93 12.07 23.47
N CYS A 346 -4.45 13.29 23.20
CA CYS A 346 -5.29 14.50 23.17
C CYS A 346 -6.48 14.34 22.21
N GLY A 347 -6.23 13.83 21.00
CA GLY A 347 -7.26 13.55 20.01
C GLY A 347 -8.27 12.53 20.51
N SER A 348 -7.80 11.37 21.00
CA SER A 348 -8.62 10.29 21.52
C SER A 348 -9.45 10.68 22.76
N CYS A 349 -8.94 11.55 23.62
CA CYS A 349 -9.69 12.07 24.77
C CYS A 349 -10.82 13.02 24.33
N SER A 350 -10.70 13.65 23.17
CA SER A 350 -11.64 14.65 22.66
C SER A 350 -12.68 14.08 21.69
N ASP A 351 -12.45 12.89 21.12
CA ASP A 351 -13.34 12.16 20.19
C ASP A 351 -14.55 11.48 20.87
N ARG A 352 -14.94 11.96 22.07
CA ARG A 352 -15.87 11.27 22.96
C ARG A 352 -17.23 11.97 22.98
N GLY A 353 -18.15 11.51 22.13
CA GLY A 353 -19.52 12.01 22.12
C GLY A 353 -20.26 11.76 23.44
N SER A 354 -21.16 12.66 23.83
CA SER A 354 -22.03 12.59 25.03
C SER A 354 -21.35 12.38 26.40
N VAL A 355 -20.02 12.35 26.47
CA VAL A 355 -19.29 12.25 27.74
C VAL A 355 -19.21 13.65 28.38
N PRO A 356 -19.48 13.82 29.69
CA PRO A 356 -19.44 15.15 30.31
C PRO A 356 -18.05 15.79 30.21
N ALA A 357 -17.99 17.10 29.95
CA ALA A 357 -16.74 17.86 29.74
C ALA A 357 -15.68 17.68 30.85
N THR A 358 -16.11 17.39 32.08
CA THR A 358 -15.21 17.10 33.21
C THR A 358 -14.36 15.85 33.00
N HIS A 359 -14.86 14.85 32.27
CA HIS A 359 -14.12 13.62 31.95
C HIS A 359 -13.08 13.86 30.86
N THR A 360 -13.43 14.64 29.83
CA THR A 360 -12.49 15.05 28.77
C THR A 360 -11.29 15.76 29.37
N ALA A 361 -11.52 16.68 30.31
CA ALA A 361 -10.45 17.39 31.02
C ALA A 361 -9.54 16.45 31.83
N ALA A 362 -10.11 15.48 32.55
CA ALA A 362 -9.33 14.50 33.33
C ALA A 362 -8.53 13.53 32.44
N CYS A 363 -9.11 13.10 31.31
CA CYS A 363 -8.41 12.29 30.31
C CYS A 363 -7.21 13.04 29.71
N ILE A 364 -7.43 14.30 29.31
CA ILE A 364 -6.37 15.18 28.81
C ILE A 364 -5.26 15.37 29.85
N ASP A 365 -5.61 15.63 31.10
CA ASP A 365 -4.63 15.83 32.18
C ASP A 365 -3.80 14.55 32.42
N CYS A 366 -4.44 13.38 32.41
CA CYS A 366 -3.77 12.07 32.47
C CYS A 366 -2.81 11.86 31.29
N ALA A 367 -3.25 12.16 30.07
CA ALA A 367 -2.46 12.01 28.85
C ALA A 367 -1.23 12.92 28.84
N VAL A 368 -1.33 14.13 29.38
CA VAL A 368 -0.22 15.09 29.43
C VAL A 368 0.76 14.76 30.57
N LYS A 369 0.26 14.37 31.74
CA LYS A 369 1.08 14.15 32.95
C LYS A 369 1.69 12.76 33.08
N SER A 370 1.14 11.76 32.40
CA SER A 370 1.63 10.38 32.45
C SER A 370 3.13 10.28 32.11
N ALA A 371 3.83 9.47 32.89
CA ALA A 371 5.28 9.32 32.82
C ALA A 371 5.77 8.46 31.64
N SER A 372 4.91 7.65 31.00
CA SER A 372 5.26 6.81 29.84
C SER A 372 4.22 6.88 28.73
N ASP A 373 4.62 6.62 27.47
CA ASP A 373 3.70 6.60 26.32
C ASP A 373 2.62 5.50 26.45
N ASP A 374 2.93 4.39 27.09
CA ASP A 374 1.94 3.35 27.36
C ASP A 374 0.88 3.80 28.37
N ALA A 375 1.28 4.48 29.45
CA ALA A 375 0.33 5.05 30.41
C ALA A 375 -0.57 6.10 29.74
N ARG A 376 -0.02 6.89 28.80
CA ARG A 376 -0.79 7.80 27.93
C ARG A 376 -1.78 7.05 27.04
N GLY A 377 -1.33 5.94 26.45
CA GLY A 377 -2.17 5.00 25.73
C GLY A 377 -3.34 4.52 26.59
N TYR A 378 -3.08 4.12 27.84
CA TYR A 378 -4.12 3.73 28.79
C TYR A 378 -5.08 4.89 29.11
N CYS A 379 -4.60 6.12 29.38
CA CYS A 379 -5.49 7.28 29.57
C CYS A 379 -6.48 7.41 28.40
N SER A 380 -6.00 7.26 27.17
CA SER A 380 -6.85 7.36 25.98
C SER A 380 -7.78 6.16 25.75
N ASN A 381 -7.44 4.97 26.26
CA ASN A 381 -8.15 3.71 26.03
C ASN A 381 -8.98 3.20 27.22
N LEU A 382 -8.93 3.86 28.39
CA LEU A 382 -9.70 3.49 29.59
C LEU A 382 -11.21 3.27 29.35
N GLU A 383 -11.75 3.85 28.27
CA GLU A 383 -13.16 3.70 27.88
C GLU A 383 -13.37 2.90 26.58
N ARG A 384 -12.32 2.64 25.79
CA ARG A 384 -12.38 1.90 24.51
C ARG A 384 -12.22 0.38 24.66
N GLU A 385 -11.56 -0.08 25.72
CA GLU A 385 -11.51 -1.52 26.05
C GLU A 385 -12.83 -1.98 26.68
N THR A 386 -13.89 -2.01 25.87
CA THR A 386 -15.21 -2.53 26.21
C THR A 386 -15.27 -4.07 26.23
N SER A 387 -14.13 -4.77 26.30
CA SER A 387 -14.05 -6.23 26.10
C SER A 387 -13.53 -7.05 27.28
N LYS A 388 -13.35 -6.47 28.48
CA LYS A 388 -13.02 -7.26 29.68
C LYS A 388 -13.88 -6.83 30.86
N GLU A 389 -14.34 -7.80 31.64
CA GLU A 389 -15.40 -7.66 32.66
C GLU A 389 -15.15 -6.53 33.69
N ALA A 390 -13.93 -6.05 33.85
CA ALA A 390 -13.55 -4.94 34.74
C ALA A 390 -14.21 -3.59 34.39
N VAL A 391 -14.33 -3.24 33.10
CA VAL A 391 -14.95 -1.99 32.67
C VAL A 391 -16.48 -2.13 32.58
N ALA A 392 -16.99 -3.34 32.31
CA ALA A 392 -18.42 -3.63 32.37
C ALA A 392 -19.00 -3.53 33.79
N ALA A 393 -18.18 -3.73 34.83
CA ALA A 393 -18.54 -3.41 36.23
C ALA A 393 -18.46 -1.89 36.50
N PHE A 394 -17.54 -1.18 35.82
CA PHE A 394 -17.33 0.26 35.92
C PHE A 394 -18.51 1.09 35.35
N TYR A 395 -19.12 0.65 34.24
CA TYR A 395 -20.24 1.36 33.58
C TYR A 395 -21.64 0.93 34.03
N ARG A 396 -21.81 -0.24 34.65
CA ARG A 396 -23.14 -0.77 35.01
C ARG A 396 -23.88 0.02 36.10
N ASN A 397 -23.23 0.94 36.81
CA ASN A 397 -23.79 1.61 38.00
C ASN A 397 -23.95 3.14 37.89
N GLY A 398 -23.91 3.69 36.68
CA GLY A 398 -24.07 5.14 36.46
C GLY A 398 -22.76 5.93 36.61
N VAL A 399 -22.65 6.98 35.81
CA VAL A 399 -21.44 7.81 35.65
C VAL A 399 -21.18 8.60 36.94
N ASN A 400 -20.32 8.09 37.84
CA ASN A 400 -19.85 8.87 39.00
C ASN A 400 -18.52 9.57 38.64
N PRO A 401 -18.47 10.90 38.47
CA PRO A 401 -17.26 11.62 38.08
C PRO A 401 -16.05 11.39 39.00
N ALA A 402 -16.28 11.09 40.28
CA ALA A 402 -15.20 10.83 41.24
C ALA A 402 -14.41 9.55 40.93
N VAL A 403 -15.09 8.52 40.44
CA VAL A 403 -14.49 7.23 40.02
C VAL A 403 -13.53 7.44 38.84
N TYR A 404 -13.95 8.22 37.84
CA TYR A 404 -13.13 8.51 36.66
C TYR A 404 -11.93 9.39 37.00
N ASN A 405 -12.16 10.50 37.72
CA ASN A 405 -11.09 11.43 38.07
C ASN A 405 -10.01 10.76 38.92
N GLY A 406 -10.40 9.93 39.89
CA GLY A 406 -9.44 9.16 40.69
C GLY A 406 -8.66 8.15 39.84
N CYS A 407 -9.33 7.45 38.92
CA CYS A 407 -8.65 6.51 38.01
C CYS A 407 -7.61 7.21 37.12
N TYR A 408 -7.97 8.32 36.48
CA TYR A 408 -7.06 9.11 35.65
C TYR A 408 -5.87 9.65 36.46
N GLN A 409 -6.12 10.14 37.69
CA GLN A 409 -5.05 10.59 38.59
C GLN A 409 -4.11 9.44 38.97
N CYS A 410 -4.63 8.24 39.23
CA CYS A 410 -3.81 7.05 39.50
C CYS A 410 -2.97 6.68 38.26
N VAL A 411 -3.58 6.57 37.08
CA VAL A 411 -2.89 6.21 35.83
C VAL A 411 -1.77 7.20 35.51
N SER A 412 -2.00 8.51 35.74
CA SER A 412 -0.99 9.54 35.51
C SER A 412 0.30 9.38 36.33
N LYS A 413 0.27 8.58 37.41
CA LYS A 413 1.37 8.39 38.36
C LYS A 413 2.07 7.03 38.23
N VAL A 414 1.56 6.09 37.42
CA VAL A 414 2.08 4.72 37.32
C VAL A 414 2.67 4.41 35.94
N SER A 415 3.51 3.39 35.87
CA SER A 415 4.02 2.85 34.61
C SER A 415 3.04 1.90 33.92
N ALA A 416 3.33 1.59 32.65
CA ALA A 416 2.52 0.75 31.76
C ALA A 416 1.98 -0.56 32.38
N PRO A 417 2.82 -1.44 32.97
CA PRO A 417 2.34 -2.72 33.50
C PRO A 417 1.34 -2.54 34.65
N ASN A 418 1.38 -1.40 35.35
CA ASN A 418 0.52 -1.16 36.50
C ASN A 418 -0.69 -0.26 36.22
N GLY A 419 -0.77 0.35 35.05
CA GLY A 419 -1.88 1.22 34.64
C GLY A 419 -3.26 0.55 34.72
N ILE A 420 -3.33 -0.74 34.38
CA ILE A 420 -4.58 -1.51 34.46
C ILE A 420 -5.09 -1.67 35.90
N HIS A 421 -4.23 -1.71 36.90
CA HIS A 421 -4.65 -1.90 38.29
C HIS A 421 -5.33 -0.66 38.88
N CYS A 422 -5.12 0.52 38.30
CA CYS A 422 -5.81 1.75 38.70
C CYS A 422 -7.32 1.70 38.44
N SER A 423 -7.78 1.01 37.39
CA SER A 423 -9.22 0.86 37.13
C SER A 423 -9.91 -0.05 38.15
N HIS A 424 -9.19 -1.05 38.66
CA HIS A 424 -9.68 -1.92 39.74
C HIS A 424 -9.79 -1.19 41.08
N CYS A 425 -8.80 -0.35 41.41
CA CYS A 425 -8.81 0.44 42.64
C CYS A 425 -9.94 1.46 42.71
N TRP A 426 -10.24 2.11 41.58
CA TRP A 426 -11.28 3.13 41.48
C TRP A 426 -12.64 2.57 41.05
N SER A 427 -12.90 1.29 41.26
CA SER A 427 -14.23 0.69 41.04
C SER A 427 -15.31 1.29 41.95
N ALA A 428 -16.56 1.31 41.49
CA ALA A 428 -17.69 1.88 42.23
C ALA A 428 -17.84 1.28 43.63
N ASP A 429 -17.62 -0.03 43.78
CA ASP A 429 -17.70 -0.73 45.07
C ASP A 429 -16.64 -0.23 46.06
N ARG A 430 -15.40 -0.01 45.60
CA ARG A 430 -14.32 0.51 46.45
C ARG A 430 -14.50 1.98 46.80
N VAL A 431 -15.02 2.79 45.88
CA VAL A 431 -15.38 4.17 46.19
C VAL A 431 -16.51 4.22 47.23
N LYS A 432 -17.54 3.38 47.07
CA LYS A 432 -18.64 3.26 48.05
C LYS A 432 -18.15 2.76 49.41
N ALA A 433 -17.21 1.80 49.42
CA ALA A 433 -16.59 1.27 50.62
C ALA A 433 -15.49 2.18 51.20
N LYS A 434 -15.16 3.30 50.57
CA LYS A 434 -14.05 4.21 50.94
C LYS A 434 -12.70 3.51 51.05
N THR A 435 -12.44 2.55 50.17
CA THR A 435 -11.18 1.77 50.11
C THR A 435 -10.34 2.04 48.86
N ALA A 436 -10.83 2.87 47.92
CA ALA A 436 -10.12 3.20 46.69
C ALA A 436 -8.72 3.79 46.93
N ASP A 437 -8.60 4.76 47.84
CA ASP A 437 -7.32 5.42 48.15
C ASP A 437 -6.26 4.46 48.70
N LYS A 438 -6.68 3.48 49.52
CA LYS A 438 -5.78 2.45 50.06
C LYS A 438 -5.25 1.54 48.97
N CYS A 439 -6.11 1.18 48.01
CA CYS A 439 -5.71 0.41 46.84
C CYS A 439 -4.75 1.21 45.95
N GLU A 440 -5.06 2.48 45.65
CA GLU A 440 -4.15 3.35 44.86
C GLU A 440 -2.78 3.46 45.54
N ALA A 441 -2.72 3.71 46.84
CA ALA A 441 -1.46 3.80 47.58
C ALA A 441 -0.63 2.51 47.45
N CYS A 442 -1.28 1.34 47.49
CA CYS A 442 -0.62 0.06 47.24
C CYS A 442 -0.08 -0.04 45.81
N VAL A 443 -0.90 0.28 44.79
CA VAL A 443 -0.48 0.21 43.38
C VAL A 443 0.72 1.13 43.12
N LEU A 444 0.67 2.37 43.62
CA LEU A 444 1.78 3.32 43.49
C LEU A 444 3.06 2.83 44.19
N SER A 445 2.93 2.19 45.35
CA SER A 445 4.07 1.59 46.04
C SER A 445 4.66 0.43 45.24
N LYS A 446 3.82 -0.43 44.66
CA LYS A 446 4.26 -1.57 43.83
C LYS A 446 4.93 -1.09 42.55
N ASP A 447 4.38 -0.07 41.90
CA ASP A 447 4.95 0.51 40.69
C ASP A 447 6.35 1.08 40.92
N LYS A 448 6.54 1.87 41.99
CA LYS A 448 7.86 2.38 42.40
C LYS A 448 8.86 1.25 42.68
N ALA A 449 8.40 0.15 43.26
CA ALA A 449 9.20 -1.03 43.55
C ALA A 449 9.40 -1.96 42.33
N LYS A 450 8.82 -1.63 41.16
CA LYS A 450 8.75 -2.51 39.98
C LYS A 450 8.16 -3.89 40.28
N GLY A 451 7.24 -3.96 41.25
CA GLY A 451 6.52 -5.18 41.63
C GLY A 451 5.14 -5.28 41.00
N GLU A 452 4.55 -6.47 41.07
CA GLU A 452 3.19 -6.72 40.57
C GLU A 452 2.13 -6.11 41.50
N ALA A 453 1.25 -5.28 40.93
CA ALA A 453 0.19 -4.60 41.67
C ALA A 453 -1.14 -5.38 41.71
N SER A 454 -1.20 -6.60 41.17
CA SER A 454 -2.34 -7.53 41.28
C SER A 454 -2.71 -7.83 42.74
N SER A 455 -1.70 -7.90 43.62
CA SER A 455 -1.86 -8.10 45.06
C SER A 455 -2.56 -6.95 45.80
N CYS A 456 -2.71 -5.77 45.17
CA CYS A 456 -3.39 -4.62 45.78
C CYS A 456 -4.92 -4.72 45.70
N TRP A 457 -5.45 -5.75 45.05
CA TRP A 457 -6.89 -5.96 44.86
C TRP A 457 -7.56 -6.69 46.04
N SER A 458 -6.81 -7.36 46.91
CA SER A 458 -7.39 -8.07 48.05
C SER A 458 -7.73 -7.14 49.20
#